data_AF-A0A526YK27-F1
#
_entry.id   AF-A0A526YK27-F1
#
_cell.length_a   1.000
_cell.length_b   1.000
_cell.length_c   1.000
_cell.angle_alpha   90.00
_cell.angle_beta   90.00
_cell.angle_gamma   90.00
#
_symmetry.space_group_name_H-M   'P 1'
#
loop_
_entity.id
_entity.type
_entity.pdbx_description
1 polymer ?
#
loop_
_entity_poly.entity_id
_entity_poly.type
_entity_poly.pdbx_seq_one_letter_code
_entity_poly.pdbx_strand_id
1 'polypeptide(L)' 'LSDIPAIILVSGGQEKIAIMRAALANTRISVLITDEDAAKGLLNR' A
#
# COMPACT_ATOMS: atom_id res chain seq x y z
N LEU A 1 2.57 13.69 8.87
CA LEU A 1 2.16 13.36 7.48
C LEU A 1 0.86 14.06 7.07
N SER A 2 -0.01 14.42 8.02
CA SER A 2 -1.32 15.03 7.78
C SER A 2 -1.29 16.28 6.89
N ASP A 3 -0.20 17.06 6.94
CA ASP A 3 -0.04 18.29 6.17
C ASP A 3 0.54 18.06 4.76
N ILE A 4 0.89 16.81 4.43
CA ILE A 4 1.38 16.45 3.10
C ILE A 4 0.17 16.11 2.23
N PRO A 5 -0.13 16.90 1.18
CA PRO A 5 -1.36 16.77 0.43
C PRO A 5 -1.43 15.48 -0.42
N ALA A 6 -0.28 14.93 -0.79
CA ALA A 6 -0.19 13.71 -1.58
C ALA A 6 0.91 12.78 -1.05
N ILE A 7 0.52 11.57 -0.67
CA ILE A 7 1.45 10.53 -0.23
C ILE A 7 1.39 9.39 -1.24
N ILE A 8 2.54 9.11 -1.86
CA ILE A 8 2.72 7.99 -2.77
C ILE A 8 3.42 6.87 -1.99
N LEU A 9 2.76 5.72 -1.87
CA LEU A 9 3.38 4.51 -1.34
C LEU A 9 3.92 3.69 -2.52
N VAL A 10 5.21 3.39 -2.49
CA VAL A 10 5.86 2.49 -3.46
C VAL A 10 6.39 1.29 -2.69
N SER A 11 5.78 0.13 -2.91
CA SER A 11 6.20 -1.11 -2.26
C SER A 11 5.65 -2.31 -3.00
N GLY A 12 6.26 -3.47 -2.78
CA GLY A 12 5.95 -4.71 -3.48
C GLY A 12 6.50 -5.93 -2.75
N GLY A 13 6.19 -7.10 -3.28
CA GLY A 13 6.51 -8.40 -2.71
C GLY A 13 5.42 -8.96 -1.78
N GLN A 14 5.21 -10.27 -1.87
CA GLN A 14 4.22 -11.03 -1.09
C GLN A 14 4.42 -10.88 0.42
N GLU A 15 5.67 -10.86 0.86
CA GLU A 15 6.06 -10.78 2.26
C GLU A 15 5.61 -9.47 2.93
N LYS A 16 5.34 -8.42 2.14
CA LYS A 16 4.96 -7.10 2.64
C LYS A 16 3.45 -6.85 2.61
N ILE A 17 2.62 -7.78 2.14
CA ILE A 17 1.17 -7.57 2.02
C ILE A 17 0.55 -7.18 3.36
N ALA A 18 0.90 -7.87 4.44
CA ALA A 18 0.34 -7.59 5.76
C ALA A 18 0.62 -6.16 6.22
N ILE A 19 1.87 -5.69 6.05
CA ILE A 19 2.25 -4.33 6.44
C ILE A 19 1.69 -3.27 5.48
N MET A 20 1.61 -3.57 4.17
CA MET A 20 0.96 -2.70 3.19
C MET A 20 -0.53 -2.51 3.51
N ARG A 21 -1.25 -3.58 3.88
CA ARG A 21 -2.65 -3.48 4.33
C ARG A 21 -2.78 -2.59 5.56
N ALA A 22 -1.89 -2.78 6.54
CA ALA A 22 -1.88 -1.94 7.74
C ALA A 22 -1.61 -0.46 7.40
N ALA A 23 -0.66 -0.19 6.51
CA ALA A 23 -0.34 1.17 6.08
C ALA A 23 -1.53 1.83 5.35
N LEU A 24 -2.16 1.12 4.41
CA LEU A 24 -3.33 1.60 3.66
C LEU A 24 -4.55 1.83 4.57
N ALA A 25 -4.72 1.03 5.62
CA ALA A 25 -5.83 1.19 6.56
C ALA A 25 -5.64 2.37 7.55
N ASN A 26 -4.39 2.69 7.91
CA ASN A 26 -4.10 3.66 8.97
C ASN A 26 -3.53 4.98 8.47
N THR A 27 -3.10 5.05 7.20
CA THR A 27 -2.47 6.24 6.62
C THR A 27 -3.25 6.68 5.38
N ARG A 28 -3.44 7.98 5.23
CA ARG A 28 -4.04 8.56 4.02
C ARG A 28 -3.02 8.52 2.87
N ILE A 29 -2.99 7.42 2.15
CA ILE A 29 -2.18 7.25 0.94
C ILE A 29 -3.04 7.63 -0.27
N SER A 30 -2.50 8.50 -1.13
CA SER A 30 -3.21 8.96 -2.33
C SER A 30 -3.02 8.00 -3.50
N VAL A 31 -1.82 7.39 -3.61
CA VAL A 31 -1.45 6.49 -4.70
C VAL A 31 -0.61 5.34 -4.15
N LEU A 32 -0.91 4.12 -4.59
CA LEU A 32 -0.06 2.94 -4.39
C LEU A 32 0.53 2.51 -5.73
N ILE A 33 1.85 2.33 -5.76
CA ILE A 33 2.58 1.68 -6.86
C ILE A 33 3.13 0.36 -6.32
N THR A 34 2.74 -0.75 -6.94
CA THR A 34 3.10 -2.11 -6.52
C THR A 34 3.28 -3.03 -7.73
N ASP A 35 3.97 -4.15 -7.54
CA ASP A 35 4.02 -5.23 -8.52
C ASP A 35 2.72 -6.05 -8.56
N GLU A 36 2.57 -6.85 -9.61
CA GLU A 36 1.39 -7.67 -9.89
C GLU A 36 1.09 -8.69 -8.78
N ASP A 37 2.12 -9.35 -8.25
CA ASP A 37 1.95 -10.41 -7.26
C ASP A 37 1.43 -9.85 -5.94
N ALA A 38 2.05 -8.77 -5.45
CA ALA A 38 1.55 -8.03 -4.30
C ALA A 38 0.15 -7.46 -4.53
N ALA A 39 -0.16 -6.96 -5.74
CA ALA A 39 -1.51 -6.48 -6.08
C ALA A 39 -2.55 -7.60 -5.95
N LYS A 40 -2.27 -8.79 -6.51
CA LYS A 40 -3.15 -9.97 -6.37
C LYS A 40 -3.38 -10.32 -4.90
N GLY A 41 -2.32 -10.33 -4.10
CA GLY A 41 -2.41 -10.63 -2.67
C GLY A 41 -3.15 -9.56 -1.84
N LEU A 42 -3.14 -8.29 -2.28
CA LEU A 42 -3.94 -7.20 -1.69
C LEU A 42 -5.42 -7.26 -2.08
N LEU A 43 -5.74 -7.77 -3.28
CA LEU A 43 -7.10 -7.90 -3.79
C LEU A 43 -7.82 -9.17 -3.30
N ASN A 44 -7.09 -10.26 -3.08
CA ASN A 44 -7.65 -11.47 -2.50
C ASN A 44 -8.05 -11.18 -1.04
N ARG A 45 -9.34 -11.29 -0.73
CA ARG A 45 -9.94 -11.02 0.58
C ARG A 45 -9.90 -12.26 1.46
#